data_AF-A0AAI9X1Y1-F1
#
_entry.id   AF-A0AAI9X1Y1-F1
#
_cell.length_a   1.000
_cell.length_b   1.000
_cell.length_c   1.000
_cell.angle_alpha   90.00
_cell.angle_beta   90.00
_cell.angle_gamma   90.00
#
_symmetry.space_group_name_H-M   'P 1'
#
loop_
_entity.id
_entity.type
_entity.pdbx_description
1 polymer ?
#
loop_
_entity_poly.entity_id
_entity_poly.type
_entity_poly.pdbx_seq_one_letter_code
_entity_poly.pdbx_strand_id
1 'polypeptide(L)'
;MDSFEKLPPEVIQQILANIGDFAGIENSLLASRRLNAVFQAQPTRIIQELILLNPVTCMPEIQKLCYNIGHLSISSLQCPDLEHYHQTCEDPPTLGYTESRHILKIGAQIQRLACKFLSIMREGLIKTLDNIPADSISGPPLQIQNASRPFTWTEEYRTYWALWHLHHYSQLRKAATQRWNWNESSIRELDAYNTWSEIDYRTAERLWTVSAVLSDLGLTLNWLPNDPEAEEPAQTIWPAPEETSIPFFPSFDLPPTQSQDSSLWATPDPPEDTELTSAWMLAPRHRASHHWHVAHLYLSGINLTRTVPACYSLTNMKPWRRLGWVTWDGWRMYSIGLSNIARKKKIPLPDGGFLEPEPRNPRDRKPGIDYVARWFAMIGEEKP
;
A
#
# COMPACT_ATOMS: atom_id res chain seq x y z
N MET A 1 9.98 36.17 8.07
CA MET A 1 8.66 36.82 8.15
C MET A 1 7.67 35.90 7.47
N ASP A 2 6.49 35.71 8.05
CA ASP A 2 5.44 34.89 7.46
C ASP A 2 4.81 35.65 6.28
N SER A 3 5.10 35.21 5.06
CA SER A 3 4.61 35.85 3.82
C SER A 3 3.08 35.86 3.72
N PHE A 4 2.39 34.99 4.48
CA PHE A 4 0.93 34.90 4.47
C PHE A 4 0.24 35.98 5.32
N GLU A 5 0.96 36.70 6.19
CA GLU A 5 0.36 37.73 7.07
C GLU A 5 -0.37 38.83 6.30
N LYS A 6 0.07 39.15 5.08
CA LYS A 6 -0.50 40.20 4.25
C LYS A 6 -1.64 39.72 3.34
N LEU A 7 -1.88 38.41 3.27
CA LEU A 7 -2.90 37.86 2.38
C LEU A 7 -4.30 37.86 3.04
N PRO A 8 -5.35 38.20 2.28
CA PRO A 8 -6.73 38.01 2.73
C PRO A 8 -7.01 36.53 3.06
N PRO A 9 -7.87 36.23 4.07
CA PRO A 9 -8.26 34.86 4.41
C PRO A 9 -8.76 34.04 3.22
N GLU A 10 -9.46 34.67 2.27
CA GLU A 10 -10.05 34.03 1.10
C GLU A 10 -8.97 33.54 0.13
N VAL A 11 -7.90 34.32 -0.04
CA VAL A 11 -6.73 33.92 -0.85
C VAL A 11 -6.01 32.77 -0.17
N ILE A 12 -5.86 32.83 1.15
CA ILE A 12 -5.24 31.75 1.93
C ILE A 12 -6.05 30.46 1.82
N GLN A 13 -7.38 30.56 1.87
CA GLN A 13 -8.25 29.42 1.68
C GLN A 13 -8.07 28.79 0.30
N GLN A 14 -7.97 29.60 -0.76
CA GLN A 14 -7.66 29.10 -2.10
C GLN A 14 -6.29 28.44 -2.16
N ILE A 15 -5.27 28.99 -1.49
CA ILE A 15 -3.95 28.36 -1.42
C ILE A 15 -4.06 26.98 -0.78
N LEU A 16 -4.71 26.87 0.39
CA LEU A 16 -4.89 25.59 1.08
C LEU A 16 -5.69 24.58 0.24
N ALA A 17 -6.72 25.03 -0.48
CA ALA A 17 -7.53 24.17 -1.36
C ALA A 17 -6.76 23.66 -2.60
N ASN A 18 -5.69 24.35 -3.02
CA ASN A 18 -4.84 23.92 -4.14
C ASN A 18 -3.69 23.00 -3.71
N ILE A 19 -3.50 22.75 -2.41
CA ILE A 19 -2.54 21.75 -1.95
C ILE A 19 -3.22 20.38 -2.01
N GLY A 20 -2.81 19.55 -2.97
CA GLY A 20 -3.45 18.25 -3.27
C GLY A 20 -3.07 17.10 -2.33
N ASP A 21 -2.22 17.34 -1.33
CA ASP A 21 -1.68 16.30 -0.47
C ASP A 21 -1.69 16.68 1.02
N PHE A 22 -1.85 15.65 1.87
CA PHE A 22 -2.04 15.82 3.31
C PHE A 22 -0.79 16.39 3.99
N ALA A 23 0.40 15.90 3.62
CA ALA A 23 1.65 16.36 4.19
C ALA A 23 1.92 17.83 3.84
N GLY A 24 1.61 18.26 2.62
CA GLY A 24 1.69 19.63 2.17
C GLY A 24 0.85 20.58 3.03
N ILE A 25 -0.42 20.23 3.29
CA ILE A 25 -1.28 21.03 4.17
C ILE A 25 -0.74 21.01 5.59
N GLU A 26 -0.44 19.84 6.16
CA GLU A 26 0.09 19.73 7.54
C GLU A 26 1.34 20.60 7.75
N ASN A 27 2.33 20.48 6.86
CA ASN A 27 3.57 21.27 6.91
C ASN A 27 3.29 22.77 6.80
N SER A 28 2.35 23.15 5.94
CA SER A 28 1.94 24.55 5.76
C SER A 28 1.30 25.13 7.02
N LEU A 29 0.45 24.37 7.71
CA LEU A 29 -0.14 24.78 8.99
C LEU A 29 0.89 24.87 10.13
N LEU A 30 1.93 24.01 10.11
CA LEU A 30 3.04 24.08 11.07
C LEU A 30 3.95 25.29 10.81
N ALA A 31 4.15 25.65 9.55
CA ALA A 31 5.04 26.74 9.14
C ALA A 31 4.44 28.14 9.35
N SER A 32 3.12 28.30 9.25
CA SER A 32 2.44 29.60 9.34
C SER A 32 1.26 29.59 10.32
N ARG A 33 1.32 30.48 11.30
CA ARG A 33 0.20 30.72 12.22
C ARG A 33 -1.02 31.25 11.48
N ARG A 34 -0.82 32.05 10.45
CA ARG A 34 -1.90 32.62 9.65
C ARG A 34 -2.64 31.54 8.85
N LEU A 35 -1.91 30.61 8.22
CA LEU A 35 -2.51 29.44 7.55
C LEU A 35 -3.29 28.59 8.55
N ASN A 36 -2.72 28.32 9.72
CA ASN A 36 -3.39 27.56 10.78
C ASN A 36 -4.68 28.22 11.29
N ALA A 37 -4.71 29.56 11.41
CA ALA A 37 -5.91 30.29 11.81
C ALA A 37 -7.03 30.20 10.76
N VAL A 38 -6.70 30.28 9.47
CA VAL A 38 -7.69 30.11 8.38
C VAL A 38 -8.21 28.68 8.34
N PHE A 39 -7.32 27.68 8.50
CA PHE A 39 -7.73 26.29 8.62
C PHE A 39 -8.67 26.06 9.82
N GLN A 40 -8.37 26.64 10.99
CA GLN A 40 -9.23 26.56 12.17
C GLN A 40 -10.63 27.11 11.94
N ALA A 41 -10.77 28.13 11.08
CA ALA A 41 -12.06 28.73 10.77
C ALA A 41 -12.93 27.87 9.83
N GLN A 42 -12.32 27.11 8.92
CA GLN A 42 -13.05 26.28 7.95
C GLN A 42 -12.40 24.89 7.73
N PRO A 43 -12.21 24.10 8.80
CA PRO A 43 -11.45 22.86 8.71
C PRO A 43 -12.19 21.80 7.89
N THR A 44 -13.51 21.70 8.07
CA THR A 44 -14.38 20.75 7.40
C THR A 44 -14.29 20.84 5.89
N ARG A 45 -14.41 22.07 5.35
CA ARG A 45 -14.40 22.32 3.91
C ARG A 45 -13.05 21.94 3.30
N ILE A 46 -11.95 22.35 3.93
CA ILE A 46 -10.59 22.07 3.44
C ILE A 46 -10.34 20.56 3.42
N ILE A 47 -10.71 19.84 4.49
CA ILE A 47 -10.49 18.38 4.55
C ILE A 47 -11.42 17.62 3.61
N GLN A 48 -12.68 18.02 3.46
CA GLN A 48 -13.58 17.39 2.50
C GLN A 48 -13.10 17.59 1.05
N GLU A 49 -12.69 18.82 0.70
CA GLU A 49 -12.10 19.10 -0.62
C GLU A 49 -10.82 18.28 -0.84
N LEU A 50 -9.93 18.21 0.15
CA LEU A 50 -8.72 17.38 0.08
C LEU A 50 -9.04 15.89 -0.12
N ILE A 51 -10.00 15.34 0.63
CA ILE A 51 -10.40 13.94 0.50
C ILE A 51 -10.92 13.64 -0.92
N LEU A 52 -11.70 14.56 -1.49
CA LEU A 52 -12.32 14.41 -2.81
C LEU A 52 -11.34 14.59 -3.96
N LEU A 53 -10.34 15.46 -3.82
CA LEU A 53 -9.38 15.78 -4.87
C LEU A 53 -8.13 14.90 -4.84
N ASN A 54 -7.79 14.31 -3.69
CA ASN A 54 -6.61 13.47 -3.59
C ASN A 54 -6.78 12.14 -4.38
N PRO A 55 -5.81 11.76 -5.23
CA PRO A 55 -5.87 10.57 -6.09
C PRO A 55 -6.15 9.23 -5.41
N VAL A 56 -5.94 9.13 -4.10
CA VAL A 56 -6.18 7.90 -3.32
C VAL A 56 -7.47 8.01 -2.54
N THR A 57 -7.64 9.08 -1.74
CA THR A 57 -8.78 9.17 -0.81
C THR A 57 -10.09 9.49 -1.50
N CYS A 58 -10.08 9.86 -2.78
CA CYS A 58 -11.29 9.97 -3.59
C CYS A 58 -11.91 8.60 -3.91
N MET A 59 -11.17 7.50 -3.74
CA MET A 59 -11.72 6.15 -3.87
C MET A 59 -12.66 5.84 -2.69
N PRO A 60 -13.91 5.35 -2.95
CA PRO A 60 -14.92 5.21 -1.91
C PRO A 60 -14.49 4.41 -0.68
N GLU A 61 -13.74 3.33 -0.89
CA GLU A 61 -13.25 2.49 0.20
C GLU A 61 -12.28 3.23 1.14
N ILE A 62 -11.41 4.09 0.61
CA ILE A 62 -10.46 4.87 1.40
C ILE A 62 -11.14 6.10 1.99
N GLN A 63 -12.06 6.71 1.25
CA GLN A 63 -12.89 7.80 1.76
C GLN A 63 -13.63 7.37 3.03
N LYS A 64 -14.24 6.18 3.02
CA LYS A 64 -14.90 5.59 4.21
C LYS A 64 -13.92 5.44 5.37
N LEU A 65 -12.71 4.94 5.14
CA LEU A 65 -11.69 4.82 6.19
C LEU A 65 -11.27 6.18 6.77
N CYS A 66 -11.16 7.22 5.93
CA CYS A 66 -10.88 8.58 6.40
C CYS A 66 -11.95 9.06 7.39
N TYR A 67 -13.23 8.87 7.04
CA TYR A 67 -14.35 9.24 7.90
C TYR A 67 -14.42 8.39 9.18
N ASN A 68 -14.20 7.09 9.10
CA ASN A 68 -14.13 6.21 10.27
C ASN A 68 -13.01 6.64 11.24
N ILE A 69 -11.84 7.02 10.73
CA ILE A 69 -10.76 7.59 11.55
C ILE A 69 -11.19 8.92 12.17
N GLY A 70 -11.96 9.74 11.45
CA GLY A 70 -12.62 10.92 11.99
C GLY A 70 -13.51 10.59 13.20
N HIS A 71 -14.40 9.60 13.08
CA HIS A 71 -15.25 9.12 14.18
C HIS A 71 -14.42 8.67 15.39
N LEU A 72 -13.34 7.93 15.17
CA LEU A 72 -12.47 7.45 16.25
C LEU A 72 -11.84 8.58 17.07
N SER A 73 -11.63 9.76 16.47
CA SER A 73 -11.08 10.93 17.16
C SER A 73 -12.06 11.63 18.11
N ILE A 74 -13.36 11.38 17.96
CA ILE A 74 -14.41 11.98 18.79
C ILE A 74 -14.28 11.42 20.21
N SER A 75 -13.86 12.27 21.15
CA SER A 75 -13.57 11.84 22.52
C SER A 75 -14.82 11.38 23.29
N SER A 76 -15.98 11.95 22.95
CA SER A 76 -17.27 11.60 23.56
C SER A 76 -17.93 10.37 22.94
N LEU A 77 -17.42 9.86 21.81
CA LEU A 77 -17.98 8.68 21.16
C LEU A 77 -17.72 7.44 22.02
N GLN A 78 -18.77 6.67 22.26
CA GLN A 78 -18.74 5.40 22.99
C GLN A 78 -19.48 4.35 22.16
N CYS A 79 -18.76 3.34 21.69
CA CYS A 79 -19.35 2.19 21.02
C CYS A 79 -19.19 1.00 21.97
N PRO A 80 -20.26 0.29 22.38
CA PRO A 80 -20.14 -0.85 23.29
C PRO A 80 -19.55 -2.12 22.63
N ASP A 81 -19.68 -2.24 21.30
CA ASP A 81 -19.21 -3.38 20.51
C ASP A 81 -18.99 -2.98 19.04
N LEU A 82 -18.61 -3.97 18.22
CA LEU A 82 -18.33 -3.81 16.80
C LEU A 82 -19.58 -3.45 15.98
N GLU A 83 -20.75 -4.00 16.32
CA GLU A 83 -22.01 -3.72 15.62
C GLU A 83 -22.40 -2.24 15.76
N HIS A 84 -22.35 -1.71 16.98
CA HIS A 84 -22.62 -0.30 17.23
C HIS A 84 -21.59 0.62 16.56
N TYR A 85 -20.33 0.19 16.48
CA TYR A 85 -19.30 0.91 15.73
C TYR A 85 -19.65 0.96 14.23
N HIS A 86 -20.09 -0.16 13.65
CA HIS A 86 -20.52 -0.20 12.26
C HIS A 86 -21.70 0.73 11.99
N GLN A 87 -22.73 0.68 12.84
CA GLN A 87 -23.90 1.58 12.74
C GLN A 87 -23.48 3.06 12.81
N THR A 88 -22.53 3.39 13.69
CA THR A 88 -21.99 4.76 13.79
C THR A 88 -21.29 5.21 12.50
N CYS A 89 -20.62 4.26 11.81
CA CYS A 89 -19.86 4.52 10.60
C CYS A 89 -20.69 4.43 9.31
N GLU A 90 -22.00 4.18 9.38
CA GLU A 90 -22.88 4.24 8.20
C GLU A 90 -22.98 5.67 7.67
N ASP A 91 -23.04 6.65 8.57
CA ASP A 91 -23.06 8.07 8.24
C ASP A 91 -21.67 8.72 8.36
N PRO A 92 -21.31 9.64 7.44
CA PRO A 92 -20.11 10.45 7.60
C PRO A 92 -20.15 11.27 8.91
N PRO A 93 -19.03 11.40 9.66
CA PRO A 93 -19.01 12.21 10.86
C PRO A 93 -19.25 13.68 10.53
N THR A 94 -19.87 14.40 11.46
CA THR A 94 -19.80 15.86 11.44
C THR A 94 -18.36 16.26 11.76
N LEU A 95 -17.60 16.66 10.74
CA LEU A 95 -16.21 17.02 10.91
C LEU A 95 -16.10 18.40 11.56
N GLY A 96 -15.72 18.45 12.84
CA GLY A 96 -15.26 19.66 13.50
C GLY A 96 -13.77 19.90 13.27
N TYR A 97 -13.19 20.84 14.02
CA TYR A 97 -11.75 21.10 13.96
C TYR A 97 -10.92 19.90 14.41
N THR A 98 -11.32 19.23 15.50
CA THR A 98 -10.58 18.10 16.06
C THR A 98 -10.54 16.92 15.09
N GLU A 99 -11.68 16.56 14.52
CA GLU A 99 -11.83 15.45 13.59
C GLU A 99 -11.07 15.74 12.29
N SER A 100 -11.22 16.95 11.75
CA SER A 100 -10.51 17.40 10.56
C SER A 100 -8.99 17.40 10.77
N ARG A 101 -8.52 17.89 11.92
CA ARG A 101 -7.10 17.92 12.25
C ARG A 101 -6.53 16.52 12.47
N HIS A 102 -7.33 15.61 13.02
CA HIS A 102 -6.93 14.21 13.20
C HIS A 102 -6.79 13.49 11.85
N ILE A 103 -7.78 13.61 10.97
CA ILE A 103 -7.71 13.07 9.60
C ILE A 103 -6.49 13.63 8.88
N LEU A 104 -6.25 14.94 8.96
CA LEU A 104 -5.09 15.58 8.35
C LEU A 104 -3.76 14.97 8.83
N LYS A 105 -3.61 14.84 10.14
CA LYS A 105 -2.39 14.27 10.75
C LYS A 105 -2.16 12.83 10.32
N ILE A 106 -3.21 12.01 10.32
CA ILE A 106 -3.12 10.60 9.91
C ILE A 106 -2.82 10.48 8.41
N GLY A 107 -3.50 11.25 7.57
CA GLY A 107 -3.22 11.27 6.13
C GLY A 107 -1.79 11.71 5.82
N ALA A 108 -1.27 12.72 6.53
CA ALA A 108 0.11 13.17 6.37
C ALA A 108 1.12 12.10 6.83
N GLN A 109 0.85 11.42 7.96
CA GLN A 109 1.67 10.30 8.42
C GLN A 109 1.67 9.14 7.41
N ILE A 110 0.50 8.77 6.88
CA ILE A 110 0.37 7.75 5.84
C ILE A 110 1.17 8.13 4.59
N GLN A 111 1.09 9.37 4.12
CA GLN A 111 1.86 9.83 2.96
C GLN A 111 3.37 9.72 3.19
N ARG A 112 3.86 10.15 4.36
CA ARG A 112 5.29 10.03 4.73
C ARG A 112 5.73 8.57 4.76
N LEU A 113 4.93 7.69 5.35
CA LEU A 113 5.19 6.25 5.40
C LEU A 113 5.15 5.60 4.01
N ALA A 114 4.18 5.96 3.17
CA ALA A 114 4.05 5.46 1.82
C ALA A 114 5.26 5.82 0.96
N CYS A 115 5.67 7.10 0.98
CA CYS A 115 6.86 7.57 0.27
C CYS A 115 8.10 6.80 0.74
N LYS A 116 8.27 6.66 2.06
CA LYS A 116 9.42 5.97 2.62
C LYS A 116 9.45 4.48 2.27
N PHE A 117 8.31 3.80 2.41
CA PHE A 117 8.14 2.41 2.00
C PHE A 117 8.53 2.24 0.54
N LEU A 118 7.91 2.99 -0.37
CA LEU A 118 8.14 2.84 -1.82
C LEU A 118 9.60 3.07 -2.21
N SER A 119 10.27 4.06 -1.60
CA SER A 119 11.69 4.31 -1.82
C SER A 119 12.56 3.12 -1.43
N ILE A 120 12.40 2.60 -0.21
CA ILE A 120 13.17 1.44 0.28
C ILE A 120 12.94 0.21 -0.58
N MET A 121 11.68 -0.02 -0.95
CA MET A 121 11.31 -1.16 -1.77
C MET A 121 11.93 -1.10 -3.16
N ARG A 122 11.93 0.08 -3.79
CA ARG A 122 12.57 0.29 -5.08
C ARG A 122 14.09 0.15 -4.99
N GLU A 123 14.71 0.73 -3.97
CA GLU A 123 16.16 0.61 -3.72
C GLU A 123 16.58 -0.83 -3.49
N GLY A 124 15.82 -1.58 -2.68
CA GLY A 124 16.01 -3.01 -2.47
C GLY A 124 15.88 -3.81 -3.76
N LEU A 125 14.84 -3.53 -4.55
CA LEU A 125 14.64 -4.17 -5.86
C LEU A 125 15.82 -3.91 -6.81
N ILE A 126 16.25 -2.65 -6.94
CA ILE A 126 17.37 -2.26 -7.81
C ILE A 126 18.66 -2.94 -7.35
N LYS A 127 18.96 -2.88 -6.05
CA LYS A 127 20.16 -3.50 -5.47
C LYS A 127 20.19 -5.00 -5.73
N THR A 128 19.05 -5.68 -5.57
CA THR A 128 18.96 -7.10 -5.86
C THR A 128 19.18 -7.40 -7.34
N LEU A 129 18.58 -6.62 -8.24
CA LEU A 129 18.78 -6.78 -9.68
C LEU A 129 20.24 -6.54 -10.11
N ASP A 130 20.94 -5.60 -9.49
CA ASP A 130 22.34 -5.27 -9.77
C ASP A 130 23.31 -6.41 -9.38
N ASN A 131 22.93 -7.22 -8.39
CA ASN A 131 23.73 -8.36 -7.95
C ASN A 131 23.55 -9.62 -8.81
N ILE A 132 22.62 -9.62 -9.78
CA ILE A 132 22.39 -10.79 -10.65
C ILE A 132 23.43 -10.80 -11.79
N PRO A 133 24.23 -11.87 -11.96
CA PRO A 133 25.26 -11.95 -12.99
C PRO A 133 24.73 -11.69 -14.41
N ALA A 134 25.43 -10.84 -15.17
CA ALA A 134 25.02 -10.40 -16.51
C ALA A 134 24.85 -11.55 -17.54
N ASP A 135 25.45 -12.69 -17.24
CA ASP A 135 25.48 -13.89 -18.10
C ASP A 135 24.12 -14.62 -18.13
N SER A 136 23.18 -14.25 -17.25
CA SER A 136 21.84 -14.86 -17.14
C SER A 136 20.77 -14.26 -18.09
N ILE A 137 21.20 -13.73 -19.24
CA ILE A 137 20.38 -13.31 -20.39
C ILE A 137 19.69 -11.95 -20.17
N SER A 138 20.08 -10.97 -21.02
CA SER A 138 19.72 -9.54 -21.08
C SER A 138 20.18 -8.68 -19.90
N GLY A 139 21.30 -7.98 -20.10
CA GLY A 139 22.11 -7.36 -19.05
C GLY A 139 21.39 -6.40 -18.08
N PRO A 140 21.99 -6.19 -16.89
CA PRO A 140 21.47 -5.34 -15.81
C PRO A 140 20.99 -3.93 -16.19
N PRO A 141 21.58 -3.19 -17.17
CA PRO A 141 21.28 -1.78 -17.35
C PRO A 141 19.81 -1.46 -17.65
N LEU A 142 19.15 -2.26 -18.50
CA LEU A 142 17.76 -2.00 -18.90
C LEU A 142 16.77 -2.40 -17.80
N GLN A 143 17.04 -3.51 -17.10
CA GLN A 143 16.18 -3.97 -16.00
C GLN A 143 16.25 -3.00 -14.81
N ILE A 144 17.45 -2.54 -14.46
CA ILE A 144 17.65 -1.52 -13.43
C ILE A 144 16.98 -0.20 -13.84
N GLN A 145 17.12 0.23 -15.09
CA GLN A 145 16.45 1.43 -15.61
C GLN A 145 14.92 1.29 -15.50
N ASN A 146 14.37 0.13 -15.85
CA ASN A 146 12.94 -0.15 -15.75
C ASN A 146 12.46 -0.20 -14.29
N ALA A 147 13.24 -0.80 -13.38
CA ALA A 147 12.98 -0.78 -11.94
C ALA A 147 13.03 0.64 -11.34
N SER A 148 13.83 1.53 -11.94
CA SER A 148 13.99 2.92 -11.52
C SER A 148 12.89 3.87 -12.03
N ARG A 149 11.97 3.40 -12.90
CA ARG A 149 10.88 4.25 -13.41
C ARG A 149 10.00 4.77 -12.27
N PRO A 150 9.38 5.96 -12.43
CA PRO A 150 8.43 6.51 -11.46
C PRO A 150 7.36 5.49 -11.07
N PHE A 151 6.84 5.60 -9.85
CA PHE A 151 5.75 4.75 -9.38
C PHE A 151 4.49 5.01 -10.19
N THR A 152 3.77 3.96 -10.53
CA THR A 152 2.43 4.12 -11.11
C THR A 152 1.42 4.41 -10.01
N TRP A 153 0.29 5.02 -10.38
CA TRP A 153 -0.82 5.23 -9.43
C TRP A 153 -1.26 3.93 -8.76
N THR A 154 -1.26 2.80 -9.47
CA THR A 154 -1.65 1.50 -8.89
C THR A 154 -0.69 1.04 -7.78
N GLU A 155 0.61 1.24 -7.99
CA GLU A 155 1.64 0.88 -6.99
C GLU A 155 1.50 1.74 -5.73
N GLU A 156 1.30 3.04 -5.90
CA GLU A 156 1.02 3.94 -4.78
C GLU A 156 -0.28 3.57 -4.09
N TYR A 157 -1.38 3.45 -4.85
CA TYR A 157 -2.70 3.15 -4.33
C TYR A 157 -2.68 1.92 -3.41
N ARG A 158 -1.98 0.85 -3.78
CA ARG A 158 -1.87 -0.35 -2.93
C ARG A 158 -1.17 -0.10 -1.61
N THR A 159 -0.09 0.66 -1.63
CA THR A 159 0.64 1.02 -0.41
C THR A 159 -0.22 1.90 0.49
N TYR A 160 -0.86 2.94 -0.06
CA TYR A 160 -1.75 3.78 0.72
C TYR A 160 -2.96 3.01 1.24
N TRP A 161 -3.58 2.17 0.40
CA TRP A 161 -4.70 1.31 0.80
C TRP A 161 -4.34 0.46 2.01
N ALA A 162 -3.18 -0.19 1.98
CA ALA A 162 -2.72 -1.00 3.09
C ALA A 162 -2.47 -0.17 4.36
N LEU A 163 -1.83 1.00 4.23
CA LEU A 163 -1.58 1.91 5.35
C LEU A 163 -2.88 2.43 5.97
N TRP A 164 -3.86 2.83 5.16
CA TRP A 164 -5.17 3.27 5.67
C TRP A 164 -5.88 2.18 6.48
N HIS A 165 -5.85 0.94 6.01
CA HIS A 165 -6.41 -0.20 6.75
C HIS A 165 -5.65 -0.47 8.05
N LEU A 166 -4.32 -0.51 8.02
CA LEU A 166 -3.49 -0.72 9.22
C LEU A 166 -3.70 0.39 10.25
N HIS A 167 -3.81 1.64 9.83
CA HIS A 167 -4.12 2.78 10.69
C HIS A 167 -5.53 2.67 11.30
N HIS A 168 -6.54 2.39 10.48
CA HIS A 168 -7.93 2.24 10.94
C HIS A 168 -8.05 1.12 11.96
N TYR A 169 -7.54 -0.08 11.64
CA TYR A 169 -7.55 -1.22 12.55
C TYR A 169 -6.83 -0.91 13.87
N SER A 170 -5.62 -0.35 13.79
CA SER A 170 -4.83 -0.08 15.00
C SER A 170 -5.48 0.98 15.89
N GLN A 171 -6.11 2.01 15.32
CA GLN A 171 -6.86 3.00 16.10
C GLN A 171 -8.14 2.43 16.69
N LEU A 172 -8.89 1.65 15.91
CA LEU A 172 -10.13 1.02 16.37
C LEU A 172 -9.83 0.03 17.50
N ARG A 173 -8.81 -0.82 17.35
CA ARG A 173 -8.39 -1.76 18.40
C ARG A 173 -7.98 -1.04 19.68
N LYS A 174 -7.25 0.08 19.59
CA LYS A 174 -6.92 0.90 20.76
C LYS A 174 -8.16 1.51 21.39
N ALA A 175 -9.08 2.05 20.60
CA ALA A 175 -10.34 2.59 21.13
C ALA A 175 -11.15 1.49 21.83
N ALA A 176 -11.31 0.33 21.20
CA ALA A 176 -12.01 -0.83 21.73
C ALA A 176 -11.40 -1.30 23.06
N THR A 177 -10.08 -1.45 23.13
CA THR A 177 -9.40 -2.00 24.31
C THR A 177 -9.16 -0.99 25.43
N GLN A 178 -8.89 0.28 25.12
CA GLN A 178 -8.44 1.27 26.10
C GLN A 178 -9.50 2.31 26.46
N ARG A 179 -10.43 2.61 25.53
CA ARG A 179 -11.45 3.66 25.73
C ARG A 179 -12.83 3.07 26.00
N TRP A 180 -13.23 2.07 25.23
CA TRP A 180 -14.58 1.50 25.27
C TRP A 180 -14.66 0.20 26.09
N ASN A 181 -13.52 -0.41 26.42
CA ASN A 181 -13.40 -1.64 27.19
C ASN A 181 -14.28 -2.78 26.64
N TRP A 182 -14.21 -3.00 25.33
CA TRP A 182 -14.90 -4.10 24.66
C TRP A 182 -14.56 -5.44 25.29
N ASN A 183 -15.56 -6.31 25.36
CA ASN A 183 -15.36 -7.68 25.84
C ASN A 183 -14.55 -8.52 24.84
N GLU A 184 -14.06 -9.68 25.30
CA GLU A 184 -13.23 -10.57 24.48
C GLU A 184 -13.92 -11.04 23.20
N SER A 185 -15.24 -11.26 23.23
CA SER A 185 -16.01 -11.64 22.04
C SER A 185 -15.96 -10.54 20.97
N SER A 186 -16.18 -9.29 21.36
CA SER A 186 -16.15 -8.13 20.46
C SER A 186 -14.75 -7.87 19.93
N ILE A 187 -13.71 -8.11 20.74
CA ILE A 187 -12.31 -8.03 20.29
C ILE A 187 -12.00 -9.13 19.28
N ARG A 188 -12.50 -10.35 19.47
CA ARG A 188 -12.34 -11.44 18.50
C ARG A 188 -13.04 -11.15 17.17
N GLU A 189 -14.24 -10.55 17.21
CA GLU A 189 -14.95 -10.10 16.01
C GLU A 189 -14.20 -8.97 15.30
N LEU A 190 -13.66 -8.01 16.06
CA LEU A 190 -12.78 -6.96 15.53
C LEU A 190 -11.53 -7.56 14.87
N ASP A 191 -10.98 -8.61 15.46
CA ASP A 191 -9.82 -9.33 14.96
C ASP A 191 -10.07 -10.10 13.68
N ALA A 192 -11.32 -10.41 13.33
CA ALA A 192 -11.72 -10.87 12.00
C ALA A 192 -11.81 -9.69 10.99
N TYR A 193 -10.86 -8.76 11.06
CA TYR A 193 -10.85 -7.49 10.30
C TYR A 193 -11.01 -7.69 8.80
N ASN A 194 -10.31 -8.69 8.24
CA ASN A 194 -10.39 -8.98 6.81
C ASN A 194 -11.81 -9.37 6.39
N THR A 195 -12.52 -10.17 7.19
CA THR A 195 -13.87 -10.62 6.89
C THR A 195 -14.86 -9.46 6.82
N TRP A 196 -14.94 -8.63 7.87
CA TRP A 196 -15.93 -7.55 7.90
C TRP A 196 -15.52 -6.30 7.09
N SER A 197 -14.24 -6.16 6.75
CA SER A 197 -13.76 -5.15 5.79
C SER A 197 -13.77 -5.65 4.33
N GLU A 198 -14.29 -6.86 4.07
CA GLU A 198 -14.36 -7.47 2.73
C GLU A 198 -12.99 -7.56 2.02
N ILE A 199 -11.92 -7.79 2.79
CA ILE A 199 -10.56 -7.93 2.29
C ILE A 199 -10.32 -9.41 2.00
N ASP A 200 -10.25 -9.75 0.72
CA ASP A 200 -9.91 -11.11 0.32
C ASP A 200 -8.48 -11.49 0.73
N TYR A 201 -8.26 -12.78 0.97
CA TYR A 201 -6.98 -13.31 1.42
C TYR A 201 -5.79 -12.94 0.50
N ARG A 202 -6.00 -12.70 -0.80
CA ARG A 202 -4.89 -12.33 -1.70
C ARG A 202 -4.53 -10.85 -1.54
N THR A 203 -5.53 -10.00 -1.30
CA THR A 203 -5.32 -8.58 -1.03
C THR A 203 -4.72 -8.36 0.36
N ALA A 204 -5.10 -9.20 1.34
CA ALA A 204 -4.55 -9.14 2.69
C ALA A 204 -3.01 -9.24 2.70
N GLU A 205 -2.37 -9.97 1.78
CA GLU A 205 -0.90 -10.05 1.68
C GLU A 205 -0.24 -8.66 1.47
N ARG A 206 -0.96 -7.67 0.93
CA ARG A 206 -0.49 -6.28 0.86
C ARG A 206 -0.29 -5.67 2.25
N LEU A 207 -1.20 -5.94 3.19
CA LEU A 207 -1.11 -5.50 4.59
C LEU A 207 0.13 -6.09 5.25
N TRP A 208 0.37 -7.39 5.04
CA TRP A 208 1.51 -8.10 5.60
C TRP A 208 2.84 -7.65 5.00
N THR A 209 2.86 -7.38 3.70
CA THR A 209 4.04 -6.82 3.00
C THR A 209 4.40 -5.43 3.52
N VAL A 210 3.41 -4.53 3.63
CA VAL A 210 3.64 -3.20 4.20
C VAL A 210 4.09 -3.32 5.65
N SER A 211 3.46 -4.19 6.44
CA SER A 211 3.80 -4.37 7.85
C SER A 211 5.23 -4.87 8.06
N ALA A 212 5.69 -5.83 7.25
CA ALA A 212 7.05 -6.34 7.27
C ALA A 212 8.11 -5.23 7.09
N VAL A 213 7.90 -4.38 6.10
CA VAL A 213 8.85 -3.30 5.77
C VAL A 213 8.80 -2.18 6.79
N LEU A 214 7.61 -1.88 7.34
CA LEU A 214 7.47 -0.94 8.45
C LEU A 214 8.15 -1.45 9.73
N SER A 215 8.10 -2.75 9.99
CA SER A 215 8.84 -3.40 11.09
C SER A 215 10.36 -3.24 10.89
N ASP A 216 10.86 -3.46 9.68
CA ASP A 216 12.28 -3.27 9.34
C ASP A 216 12.71 -1.79 9.47
N LEU A 217 11.77 -0.84 9.31
CA LEU A 217 11.96 0.59 9.57
C LEU A 217 11.98 0.96 11.07
N GLY A 218 11.76 -0.02 11.96
CA GLY A 218 11.81 0.15 13.41
C GLY A 218 10.47 0.51 14.05
N LEU A 219 9.33 0.36 13.34
CA LEU A 219 8.02 0.45 13.99
C LEU A 219 7.78 -0.81 14.83
N THR A 220 7.25 -0.62 16.03
CA THR A 220 6.78 -1.74 16.87
C THR A 220 5.56 -2.37 16.22
N LEU A 221 5.62 -3.68 16.01
CA LEU A 221 4.59 -4.46 15.34
C LEU A 221 4.27 -5.70 16.17
N ASN A 222 2.98 -5.99 16.31
CA ASN A 222 2.49 -7.29 16.79
C ASN A 222 1.88 -8.03 15.59
N TRP A 223 2.54 -9.10 15.14
CA TRP A 223 2.11 -9.88 13.97
C TRP A 223 0.75 -10.53 14.17
N LEU A 224 0.55 -11.12 15.35
CA LEU A 224 -0.72 -11.63 15.81
C LEU A 224 -0.99 -11.01 17.16
N PRO A 225 -2.01 -10.16 17.30
CA PRO A 225 -2.21 -9.47 18.57
C PRO A 225 -2.61 -10.36 19.75
N ASN A 226 -3.07 -11.58 19.44
CA ASN A 226 -3.39 -12.62 20.43
C ASN A 226 -2.17 -13.49 20.79
N ASP A 227 -1.04 -13.28 20.12
CA ASP A 227 0.22 -13.97 20.37
C ASP A 227 1.40 -12.97 20.29
N PRO A 228 1.81 -12.38 21.42
CA PRO A 228 2.89 -11.39 21.48
C PRO A 228 4.25 -11.90 20.98
N GLU A 229 4.47 -13.22 21.00
CA GLU A 229 5.70 -13.87 20.55
C GLU A 229 5.61 -14.30 19.08
N ALA A 230 4.49 -14.02 18.40
CA ALA A 230 4.32 -14.37 17.00
C ALA A 230 5.37 -13.68 16.15
N GLU A 231 6.19 -14.50 15.48
CA GLU A 231 7.09 -14.03 14.45
C GLU A 231 6.37 -13.80 13.12
N GLU A 232 7.05 -13.11 12.21
CA GLU A 232 6.59 -13.01 10.83
C GLU A 232 6.40 -14.41 10.21
N PRO A 233 5.22 -14.71 9.64
CA PRO A 233 4.97 -15.97 8.95
C PRO A 233 5.87 -16.13 7.73
N ALA A 234 6.52 -17.28 7.58
CA ALA A 234 7.33 -17.58 6.41
C ALA A 234 6.48 -17.76 5.13
N GLN A 235 5.23 -18.21 5.25
CA GLN A 235 4.36 -18.44 4.10
C GLN A 235 3.49 -17.21 3.79
N THR A 236 2.84 -17.24 2.62
CA THR A 236 1.75 -16.28 2.35
C THR A 236 0.64 -16.47 3.37
N ILE A 237 -0.18 -15.45 3.57
CA ILE A 237 -1.39 -15.58 4.39
C ILE A 237 -2.57 -16.16 3.62
N TRP A 238 -2.39 -16.49 2.35
CA TRP A 238 -3.46 -17.01 1.50
C TRP A 238 -4.11 -18.31 1.98
N PRO A 239 -3.37 -19.27 2.58
CA PRO A 239 -3.99 -20.46 3.15
C PRO A 239 -4.52 -20.23 4.58
N ALA A 240 -4.32 -19.05 5.17
CA ALA A 240 -4.80 -18.77 6.51
C ALA A 240 -6.34 -18.58 6.51
N PRO A 241 -7.02 -18.88 7.63
CA PRO A 241 -8.44 -18.57 7.79
C PRO A 241 -8.74 -17.09 7.54
N GLU A 242 -9.92 -16.76 7.01
CA GLU A 242 -10.30 -15.37 6.72
C GLU A 242 -10.36 -14.51 8.00
N GLU A 243 -10.64 -15.14 9.14
CA GLU A 243 -10.70 -14.53 10.46
C GLU A 243 -9.30 -14.25 11.06
N THR A 244 -8.22 -14.55 10.33
CA THR A 244 -6.86 -14.25 10.78
C THR A 244 -6.70 -12.73 10.93
N SER A 245 -6.28 -12.31 12.11
CA SER A 245 -6.03 -10.91 12.41
C SER A 245 -4.96 -10.30 11.51
N ILE A 246 -5.15 -9.04 11.16
CA ILE A 246 -4.13 -8.27 10.47
C ILE A 246 -3.08 -7.76 11.47
N PRO A 247 -1.86 -7.43 11.01
CA PRO A 247 -0.81 -6.93 11.91
C PRO A 247 -1.23 -5.64 12.63
N PHE A 248 -0.90 -5.54 13.92
CA PHE A 248 -1.25 -4.40 14.77
C PHE A 248 -0.04 -3.52 15.08
N PHE A 249 -0.23 -2.20 14.95
CA PHE A 249 0.78 -1.20 15.29
C PHE A 249 0.36 -0.36 16.52
N PRO A 250 1.05 -0.49 17.67
CA PRO A 250 0.85 0.38 18.81
C PRO A 250 1.23 1.84 18.55
N SER A 251 2.06 2.12 17.55
CA SER A 251 2.31 3.47 17.04
C SER A 251 2.83 3.40 15.59
N PHE A 252 2.60 4.46 14.84
CA PHE A 252 3.14 4.65 13.48
C PHE A 252 4.26 5.71 13.45
N ASP A 253 4.74 6.13 14.62
CA ASP A 253 5.82 7.10 14.73
C ASP A 253 7.16 6.42 14.42
N LEU A 254 7.83 6.90 13.38
CA LEU A 254 9.17 6.42 13.01
C LEU A 254 10.20 6.85 14.06
N PRO A 255 11.22 6.02 14.32
CA PRO A 255 12.37 6.42 15.13
C PRO A 255 13.03 7.72 14.59
N PRO A 256 13.62 8.57 15.44
CA PRO A 256 14.23 9.84 15.02
C PRO A 256 15.29 9.71 13.91
N THR A 257 16.02 8.61 13.89
CA THR A 257 17.02 8.29 12.84
C THR A 257 16.38 8.07 11.47
N GLN A 258 15.11 7.71 11.44
CA GLN A 258 14.33 7.42 10.25
C GLN A 258 13.41 8.60 9.86
N SER A 259 13.26 9.63 10.71
CA SER A 259 12.31 10.72 10.45
C SER A 259 12.89 11.91 9.68
N GLN A 260 14.21 11.98 9.49
CA GLN A 260 14.88 13.19 8.98
C GLN A 260 15.00 13.28 7.45
N ASP A 261 15.01 12.16 6.73
CA ASP A 261 15.22 12.13 5.27
C ASP A 261 14.13 11.32 4.56
N SER A 262 13.01 11.97 4.23
CA SER A 262 12.11 11.40 3.22
C SER A 262 11.81 12.44 2.15
N SER A 263 12.21 12.12 0.92
CA SER A 263 11.64 12.74 -0.27
C SER A 263 10.14 12.51 -0.22
N LEU A 264 9.37 13.58 -0.05
CA LEU A 264 7.93 13.54 -0.17
C LEU A 264 7.55 13.87 -1.60
N TRP A 265 6.58 13.14 -2.13
CA TRP A 265 5.98 13.45 -3.41
C TRP A 265 4.46 13.31 -3.31
N ALA A 266 3.77 13.96 -4.23
CA ALA A 266 2.34 13.79 -4.41
C ALA A 266 2.09 12.53 -5.23
N THR A 267 1.06 11.77 -4.86
CA THR A 267 0.62 10.61 -5.63
C THR A 267 0.23 11.04 -7.04
N PRO A 268 0.63 10.30 -8.08
CA PRO A 268 0.24 10.62 -9.46
C PRO A 268 -1.27 10.49 -9.64
N ASP A 269 -1.81 11.17 -10.64
CA ASP A 269 -3.23 11.04 -10.98
C ASP A 269 -3.59 9.62 -11.45
N PRO A 270 -4.81 9.15 -11.17
CA PRO A 270 -5.28 7.88 -11.70
C PRO A 270 -5.30 7.90 -13.23
N PRO A 271 -4.74 6.88 -13.91
CA PRO A 271 -4.72 6.85 -15.36
C PRO A 271 -6.12 6.59 -15.94
N GLU A 272 -6.38 7.13 -17.12
CA GLU A 272 -7.64 6.87 -17.85
C GLU A 272 -7.82 5.39 -18.19
N ASP A 273 -9.08 4.94 -18.28
CA ASP A 273 -9.42 3.57 -18.66
C ASP A 273 -9.34 3.39 -20.18
N THR A 274 -8.19 2.89 -20.64
CA THR A 274 -7.87 2.64 -22.04
C THR A 274 -7.57 1.15 -22.24
N GLU A 275 -7.47 0.68 -23.49
CA GLU A 275 -7.04 -0.70 -23.74
C GLU A 275 -5.67 -1.00 -23.13
N LEU A 276 -4.76 -0.01 -23.12
CA LEU A 276 -3.42 -0.14 -22.54
C LEU A 276 -3.44 -0.27 -21.04
N THR A 277 -4.09 0.66 -20.34
CA THR A 277 -4.17 0.62 -18.87
C THR A 277 -4.99 -0.58 -18.40
N SER A 278 -5.94 -1.05 -19.20
CA SER A 278 -6.68 -2.29 -18.95
C SER A 278 -5.83 -3.55 -19.10
N ALA A 279 -5.02 -3.65 -20.16
CA ALA A 279 -4.22 -4.84 -20.42
C ALA A 279 -3.19 -5.10 -19.32
N TRP A 280 -2.71 -4.03 -18.68
CA TRP A 280 -1.76 -4.08 -17.57
C TRP A 280 -2.39 -3.92 -16.19
N MET A 281 -3.72 -3.82 -16.11
CA MET A 281 -4.48 -3.60 -14.86
C MET A 281 -4.02 -2.35 -14.08
N LEU A 282 -3.71 -1.26 -14.81
CA LEU A 282 -3.28 0.03 -14.27
C LEU A 282 -4.44 1.00 -14.02
N ALA A 283 -5.58 0.79 -14.69
CA ALA A 283 -6.76 1.66 -14.54
C ALA A 283 -7.40 1.51 -13.14
N PRO A 284 -8.04 2.56 -12.58
CA PRO A 284 -8.66 2.54 -11.25
C PRO A 284 -9.70 1.45 -11.01
N ARG A 285 -10.37 0.97 -12.07
CA ARG A 285 -11.31 -0.15 -11.96
C ARG A 285 -10.64 -1.47 -11.53
N HIS A 286 -9.33 -1.61 -11.74
CA HIS A 286 -8.54 -2.79 -11.38
C HIS A 286 -7.82 -2.65 -10.04
N ARG A 287 -8.09 -1.60 -9.26
CA ARG A 287 -7.39 -1.31 -8.00
C ARG A 287 -7.49 -2.44 -6.95
N ALA A 288 -8.63 -3.13 -6.92
CA ALA A 288 -8.85 -4.31 -6.08
C ALA A 288 -8.30 -5.61 -6.71
N SER A 289 -7.91 -5.60 -7.99
CA SER A 289 -7.45 -6.79 -8.69
C SER A 289 -6.04 -7.20 -8.26
N HIS A 290 -5.81 -8.51 -8.24
CA HIS A 290 -4.47 -9.09 -8.10
C HIS A 290 -3.83 -9.20 -9.47
N HIS A 291 -2.60 -8.69 -9.60
CA HIS A 291 -1.86 -8.95 -10.81
C HIS A 291 -1.48 -10.42 -10.89
N TRP A 292 -1.47 -10.88 -12.13
CA TRP A 292 -1.16 -12.26 -12.51
C TRP A 292 0.23 -12.71 -12.05
N HIS A 293 1.22 -11.80 -11.93
CA HIS A 293 2.57 -12.17 -11.46
C HIS A 293 2.55 -12.69 -10.03
N VAL A 294 1.70 -12.10 -9.17
CA VAL A 294 1.54 -12.49 -7.77
C VAL A 294 1.11 -13.95 -7.68
N ALA A 295 0.04 -14.32 -8.38
CA ALA A 295 -0.44 -15.69 -8.44
C ALA A 295 0.55 -16.63 -9.14
N HIS A 296 1.23 -16.16 -10.18
CA HIS A 296 2.17 -16.97 -10.97
C HIS A 296 3.37 -17.42 -10.13
N LEU A 297 4.02 -16.53 -9.37
CA LEU A 297 5.12 -16.90 -8.49
C LEU A 297 4.67 -17.95 -7.45
N TYR A 298 3.56 -17.68 -6.77
CA TYR A 298 3.06 -18.56 -5.72
C TYR A 298 2.71 -19.96 -6.24
N LEU A 299 1.93 -20.04 -7.33
CA LEU A 299 1.53 -21.33 -7.91
C LEU A 299 2.73 -22.08 -8.47
N SER A 300 3.68 -21.37 -9.10
CA SER A 300 4.93 -21.98 -9.57
C SER A 300 5.76 -22.50 -8.41
N GLY A 301 5.91 -21.75 -7.32
CA GLY A 301 6.59 -22.20 -6.10
C GLY A 301 5.98 -23.48 -5.53
N ILE A 302 4.66 -23.53 -5.35
CA ILE A 302 3.96 -24.74 -4.86
C ILE A 302 4.12 -25.93 -5.80
N ASN A 303 4.00 -25.71 -7.11
CA ASN A 303 4.12 -26.80 -8.06
C ASN A 303 5.55 -27.34 -8.13
N LEU A 304 6.55 -26.48 -8.00
CA LEU A 304 7.96 -26.86 -7.97
C LEU A 304 8.33 -27.60 -6.68
N THR A 305 7.82 -27.19 -5.51
CA THR A 305 8.11 -27.88 -4.25
C THR A 305 7.58 -29.30 -4.20
N ARG A 306 6.50 -29.60 -4.94
CA ARG A 306 5.95 -30.96 -5.08
C ARG A 306 6.89 -31.90 -5.84
N THR A 307 7.76 -31.38 -6.70
CA THR A 307 8.64 -32.18 -7.57
C THR A 307 10.11 -32.07 -7.18
N VAL A 308 10.51 -30.93 -6.61
CA VAL A 308 11.89 -30.61 -6.20
C VAL A 308 11.85 -29.95 -4.81
N PRO A 309 12.13 -30.70 -3.72
CA PRO A 309 12.10 -30.16 -2.36
C PRO A 309 13.02 -28.95 -2.14
N ALA A 310 14.12 -28.86 -2.89
CA ALA A 310 15.05 -27.72 -2.83
C ALA A 310 14.42 -26.38 -3.30
N CYS A 311 13.24 -26.39 -3.93
CA CYS A 311 12.49 -25.19 -4.30
C CYS A 311 11.66 -24.57 -3.16
N TYR A 312 11.78 -25.08 -1.93
CA TYR A 312 10.99 -24.61 -0.78
C TYR A 312 11.21 -23.12 -0.47
N SER A 313 12.39 -22.60 -0.73
CA SER A 313 12.71 -21.19 -0.53
C SER A 313 11.87 -20.23 -1.37
N LEU A 314 11.42 -20.63 -2.56
CA LEU A 314 10.49 -19.81 -3.37
C LEU A 314 9.14 -19.62 -2.68
N THR A 315 8.77 -20.49 -1.74
CA THR A 315 7.55 -20.36 -0.92
C THR A 315 7.76 -19.55 0.35
N ASN A 316 9.00 -19.21 0.69
CA ASN A 316 9.31 -18.29 1.79
C ASN A 316 9.06 -16.85 1.35
N MET A 317 7.98 -16.26 1.86
CA MET A 317 7.52 -14.92 1.53
C MET A 317 8.32 -13.79 2.19
N LYS A 318 9.09 -14.06 3.26
CA LYS A 318 9.86 -13.01 3.95
C LYS A 318 10.71 -12.16 2.98
N PRO A 319 11.56 -12.73 2.10
CA PRO A 319 12.31 -11.95 1.12
C PRO A 319 11.40 -11.28 0.07
N TRP A 320 10.35 -11.96 -0.41
CA TRP A 320 9.40 -11.39 -1.39
C TRP A 320 8.65 -10.18 -0.86
N ARG A 321 8.35 -10.13 0.44
CA ARG A 321 7.76 -8.97 1.10
C ARG A 321 8.73 -7.77 1.10
N ARG A 322 10.03 -7.98 1.31
CA ARG A 322 11.06 -6.90 1.23
C ARG A 322 11.38 -6.48 -0.20
N LEU A 323 11.02 -7.31 -1.18
CA LEU A 323 11.11 -6.97 -2.60
C LEU A 323 9.83 -6.36 -3.16
N GLY A 324 8.71 -6.38 -2.43
CA GLY A 324 7.52 -5.61 -2.78
C GLY A 324 6.69 -6.29 -3.84
N TRP A 325 6.77 -7.61 -3.88
CA TRP A 325 6.20 -8.43 -4.94
C TRP A 325 4.71 -8.16 -5.19
N VAL A 326 3.94 -7.90 -4.11
CA VAL A 326 2.50 -7.59 -4.18
C VAL A 326 2.19 -6.10 -4.35
N THR A 327 3.19 -5.23 -4.23
CA THR A 327 3.09 -3.79 -4.45
C THR A 327 3.18 -3.47 -5.93
N TRP A 328 4.20 -4.01 -6.61
CA TRP A 328 4.52 -3.69 -7.99
C TRP A 328 3.41 -4.07 -8.96
N ASP A 329 3.26 -3.26 -10.01
CA ASP A 329 2.29 -3.57 -11.06
C ASP A 329 2.81 -4.59 -12.07
N GLY A 330 1.88 -5.19 -12.81
CA GLY A 330 2.22 -6.21 -13.81
C GLY A 330 3.16 -5.70 -14.91
N TRP A 331 3.14 -4.40 -15.21
CA TRP A 331 4.02 -3.79 -16.20
C TRP A 331 5.45 -3.68 -15.65
N ARG A 332 5.65 -3.18 -14.44
CA ARG A 332 6.98 -3.13 -13.80
C ARG A 332 7.59 -4.52 -13.77
N MET A 333 6.84 -5.51 -13.28
CA MET A 333 7.31 -6.89 -13.15
C MET A 333 7.63 -7.55 -14.50
N TYR A 334 6.87 -7.23 -15.55
CA TYR A 334 7.19 -7.65 -16.91
C TYR A 334 8.44 -6.96 -17.44
N SER A 335 8.55 -5.64 -17.26
CA SER A 335 9.63 -4.81 -17.83
C SER A 335 11.02 -5.11 -17.23
N ILE A 336 11.06 -5.62 -16.00
CA ILE A 336 12.29 -6.12 -15.35
C ILE A 336 12.50 -7.63 -15.61
N GLY A 337 11.60 -8.27 -16.35
CA GLY A 337 11.71 -9.68 -16.74
C GLY A 337 11.57 -10.66 -15.58
N LEU A 338 10.75 -10.32 -14.58
CA LEU A 338 10.38 -11.22 -13.47
C LEU A 338 9.04 -11.91 -13.70
N SER A 339 8.35 -11.58 -14.79
CA SER A 339 7.05 -12.17 -15.08
C SER A 339 6.71 -12.16 -16.59
N ASN A 340 5.99 -13.17 -17.10
CA ASN A 340 5.37 -13.16 -18.46
C ASN A 340 3.83 -13.19 -18.46
N ILE A 341 3.19 -12.27 -19.19
CA ILE A 341 1.74 -12.31 -19.40
C ILE A 341 1.39 -13.28 -20.54
N ALA A 342 0.42 -14.17 -20.33
CA ALA A 342 -0.09 -15.04 -21.39
C ALA A 342 -0.87 -14.21 -22.43
N ARG A 343 -0.50 -14.32 -23.71
CA ARG A 343 -0.95 -13.38 -24.76
C ARG A 343 -1.79 -14.09 -25.80
N LYS A 344 -3.12 -14.05 -25.64
CA LYS A 344 -4.07 -14.56 -26.65
C LYS A 344 -4.25 -13.59 -27.82
N LYS A 345 -4.01 -12.30 -27.56
CA LYS A 345 -4.10 -11.20 -28.52
C LYS A 345 -2.89 -10.30 -28.41
N LYS A 346 -2.76 -9.37 -29.35
CA LYS A 346 -1.78 -8.30 -29.32
C LYS A 346 -2.06 -7.39 -28.12
N ILE A 347 -1.03 -7.07 -27.33
CA ILE A 347 -1.16 -6.26 -26.11
C ILE A 347 -0.34 -4.97 -26.28
N PRO A 348 -0.94 -3.78 -26.17
CA PRO A 348 -0.19 -2.52 -26.21
C PRO A 348 0.76 -2.38 -25.02
N LEU A 349 1.90 -1.73 -25.24
CA LEU A 349 2.92 -1.49 -24.23
C LEU A 349 2.92 -0.03 -23.72
N PRO A 350 3.13 0.20 -22.40
CA PRO A 350 3.26 1.55 -21.84
C PRO A 350 4.41 2.39 -22.40
N ASP A 351 5.48 1.77 -22.90
CA ASP A 351 6.59 2.46 -23.58
C ASP A 351 6.43 2.56 -25.11
N GLY A 352 5.26 2.18 -25.62
CA GLY A 352 4.94 2.20 -27.03
C GLY A 352 5.17 0.85 -27.72
N GLY A 353 4.46 0.64 -28.83
CA GLY A 353 4.48 -0.64 -29.52
C GLY A 353 3.59 -1.68 -28.84
N PHE A 354 3.89 -2.96 -29.10
CA PHE A 354 2.99 -4.05 -28.77
C PHE A 354 3.73 -5.37 -28.50
N LEU A 355 3.16 -6.17 -27.60
CA LEU A 355 3.47 -7.58 -27.48
C LEU A 355 2.59 -8.38 -28.42
N GLU A 356 3.24 -9.10 -29.34
CA GLU A 356 2.54 -10.02 -30.24
C GLU A 356 1.97 -11.23 -29.48
N PRO A 357 0.88 -11.83 -29.97
CA PRO A 357 0.31 -13.05 -29.41
C PRO A 357 1.34 -14.18 -29.32
N GLU A 358 1.18 -15.05 -28.32
CA GLU A 358 2.03 -16.23 -28.23
C GLU A 358 1.74 -17.19 -29.41
N PRO A 359 2.78 -17.77 -30.05
CA PRO A 359 2.60 -18.76 -31.08
C PRO A 359 1.77 -19.94 -30.58
N ARG A 360 0.76 -20.34 -31.37
CA ARG A 360 -0.11 -21.49 -31.05
C ARG A 360 0.68 -22.80 -31.00
N ASN A 361 1.73 -22.92 -31.82
CA ASN A 361 2.61 -24.06 -31.84
C ASN A 361 3.74 -23.88 -30.81
N PRO A 362 3.86 -24.78 -29.81
CA PRO A 362 4.92 -24.71 -28.80
C PRO A 362 6.34 -24.68 -29.37
N ARG A 363 6.56 -25.25 -30.57
CA ARG A 363 7.86 -25.29 -31.24
C ARG A 363 8.30 -23.93 -31.80
N ASP A 364 7.33 -23.03 -32.05
CA ASP A 364 7.58 -21.69 -32.58
C ASP A 364 7.79 -20.67 -31.45
N ARG A 365 7.67 -21.11 -30.18
CA ARG A 365 7.95 -20.28 -29.02
C ARG A 365 9.46 -20.10 -28.90
N LYS A 366 9.91 -18.85 -28.85
CA LYS A 366 11.29 -18.53 -28.48
C LYS A 366 11.61 -19.14 -27.11
N PRO A 367 12.88 -19.52 -26.84
CA PRO A 367 13.28 -19.94 -25.49
C PRO A 367 12.78 -18.91 -24.49
N GLY A 368 11.92 -19.34 -23.57
CA GLY A 368 11.37 -18.46 -22.54
C GLY A 368 12.48 -17.98 -21.62
N ILE A 369 12.29 -16.80 -21.01
CA ILE A 369 13.10 -16.39 -19.87
C ILE A 369 12.97 -17.47 -18.78
N ASP A 370 14.09 -17.93 -18.21
CA ASP A 370 14.08 -18.84 -17.05
C ASP A 370 13.68 -18.05 -15.80
N TYR A 371 12.38 -17.83 -15.64
CA TYR A 371 11.80 -17.10 -14.52
C TYR A 371 12.18 -17.74 -13.18
N VAL A 372 12.29 -19.07 -13.14
CA VAL A 372 12.64 -19.80 -11.92
C VAL A 372 14.04 -19.43 -11.48
N ALA A 373 15.03 -19.49 -12.38
CA ALA A 373 16.40 -19.09 -12.06
C ALA A 373 16.47 -17.63 -11.61
N ARG A 374 15.73 -16.72 -12.27
CA ARG A 374 15.66 -15.32 -11.85
C ARG A 374 15.03 -15.16 -10.48
N TRP A 375 13.97 -15.90 -10.16
CA TRP A 375 13.32 -15.82 -8.86
C TRP A 375 14.22 -16.29 -7.72
N PHE A 376 14.99 -17.38 -7.93
CA PHE A 376 16.02 -17.79 -6.96
C PHE A 376 17.09 -16.71 -6.77
N ALA A 377 17.59 -16.14 -7.87
CA ALA A 377 18.57 -15.06 -7.80
C ALA A 377 18.03 -13.82 -7.04
N MET A 378 16.75 -13.48 -7.22
CA MET A 378 16.11 -12.39 -6.48
C MET A 378 16.12 -12.60 -4.96
N ILE A 379 16.03 -13.85 -4.49
CA ILE A 379 16.07 -14.17 -3.06
C ILE A 379 17.47 -14.56 -2.57
N GLY A 380 18.50 -14.39 -3.40
CA GLY A 380 19.89 -14.66 -3.05
C GLY A 380 20.27 -16.14 -3.05
N GLU A 381 19.55 -16.96 -3.81
CA GLU A 381 19.77 -18.41 -3.91
C GLU A 381 20.10 -18.85 -5.34
N GLU A 382 20.71 -20.02 -5.47
CA GLU A 382 20.95 -20.66 -6.76
C GLU A 382 19.81 -21.63 -7.08
N LYS A 383 19.48 -21.77 -8.37
CA LYS A 383 18.49 -22.75 -8.82
C LYS A 383 19.02 -24.17 -8.57
N PRO A 384 18.26 -25.06 -7.90
CA PRO A 384 18.67 -26.43 -7.60
C PRO A 384 18.92 -27.32 -8.83
#